data_AF-A0A7Y4SCB6-F1
#
_entry.id   AF-A0A7Y4SCB6-F1
#
_cell.length_a   1.000
_cell.length_b   1.000
_cell.length_c   1.000
_cell.angle_alpha   90.00
_cell.angle_beta   90.00
_cell.angle_gamma   90.00
#
_symmetry.space_group_name_H-M   'P 1'
#
loop_
_entity.id
_entity.type
_entity.pdbx_description
1 polymer ?
#
loop_
_entity_poly.entity_id
_entity_poly.type
_entity_poly.pdbx_seq_one_letter_code
_entity_poly.pdbx_strand_id
1 'polypeptide(L)'
;MSQNANPLSASEPWNLVADGYAETTMLVFEGFADEAIAASKLKPNSTVLDVACGPGTLALRLAQHAEQIHGIDFSEAMLAVFRNKIEQAGHRNIALHCGDAQTLPYADATF
;
A
#
# COMPACT_ATOMS: atom_id res chain seq x y z
N MET A 1 31.65 2.15 12.71
CA MET A 1 31.04 0.83 12.99
C MET A 1 29.84 0.71 12.08
N SER A 2 29.93 -0.13 11.05
CA SER A 2 28.84 -0.34 10.08
C SER A 2 27.69 -1.02 10.83
N GLN A 3 26.58 -0.32 11.02
CA GLN A 3 25.37 -0.95 11.55
C GLN A 3 24.88 -1.93 10.48
N ASN A 4 24.67 -3.19 10.87
CA ASN A 4 23.87 -4.15 10.10
C ASN A 4 22.45 -3.60 10.03
N ALA A 5 22.17 -2.76 9.04
CA ALA A 5 20.79 -2.36 8.74
C ALA A 5 20.03 -3.62 8.31
N ASN A 6 18.80 -3.78 8.83
CA ASN A 6 17.90 -4.84 8.39
C ASN A 6 17.80 -4.75 6.85
N PRO A 7 18.16 -5.79 6.08
CA PRO A 7 18.12 -5.70 4.62
C PRO A 7 16.71 -5.34 4.09
N LEU A 8 15.66 -5.67 4.84
CA LEU A 8 14.27 -5.36 4.48
C LEU A 8 13.88 -3.89 4.71
N SER A 9 14.73 -3.08 5.35
CA SER A 9 14.53 -1.63 5.48
C SER A 9 15.08 -0.83 4.30
N ALA A 10 15.63 -1.49 3.28
CA ALA A 10 15.99 -0.89 2.00
C ALA A 10 14.93 -1.23 0.94
N SER A 11 14.78 -0.39 -0.09
CA SER A 11 13.82 -0.63 -1.17
C SER A 11 14.30 -1.69 -2.18
N GLU A 12 15.62 -1.86 -2.38
CA GLU A 12 16.19 -2.81 -3.34
C GLU A 12 15.58 -4.22 -3.32
N PRO A 13 15.45 -4.91 -2.17
CA PRO A 13 14.85 -6.24 -2.13
C PRO A 13 13.39 -6.25 -2.61
N TRP A 14 12.64 -5.21 -2.27
CA TRP A 14 11.24 -5.06 -2.67
C TRP A 14 11.11 -4.68 -4.14
N ASN A 15 12.06 -3.91 -4.68
CA ASN A 15 12.13 -3.64 -6.11
C ASN A 15 12.33 -4.94 -6.91
N LEU A 16 13.21 -5.82 -6.43
CA LEU A 16 13.55 -7.07 -7.11
C LEU A 16 12.37 -8.06 -7.19
N VAL A 17 11.47 -8.05 -6.21
CA VAL A 17 10.38 -9.03 -6.10
C VAL A 17 9.01 -8.49 -6.49
N ALA A 18 8.89 -7.22 -6.89
CA ALA A 18 7.59 -6.55 -7.08
C ALA A 18 6.61 -7.32 -7.98
N ASP A 19 7.07 -7.78 -9.14
CA ASP A 19 6.23 -8.54 -10.08
C ASP A 19 5.79 -9.89 -9.47
N GLY A 20 6.73 -10.68 -8.95
CA GLY A 20 6.43 -11.98 -8.35
C GLY A 20 5.57 -11.89 -7.08
N TYR A 21 5.73 -10.81 -6.31
CA TYR A 21 4.89 -10.51 -5.15
C TYR A 21 3.44 -10.29 -5.58
N ALA A 22 3.23 -9.54 -6.67
CA ALA A 22 1.91 -9.24 -7.20
C ALA A 22 1.17 -10.47 -7.76
N GLU A 23 1.92 -11.46 -8.25
CA GLU A 23 1.36 -12.70 -8.80
C GLU A 23 1.00 -13.72 -7.73
N THR A 24 1.80 -13.82 -6.67
CA THR A 24 1.69 -14.94 -5.71
C THR A 24 1.30 -14.50 -4.31
N THR A 25 1.96 -13.46 -3.82
CA THR A 25 1.89 -13.07 -2.41
C THR A 25 0.64 -12.25 -2.13
N MET A 26 0.24 -11.38 -3.07
CA MET A 26 -1.04 -10.67 -2.97
C MET A 26 -2.21 -11.63 -2.74
N LEU A 27 -2.30 -12.73 -3.50
CA LEU A 27 -3.37 -13.72 -3.42
C LEU A 27 -3.54 -14.31 -2.02
N VAL A 28 -2.41 -14.55 -1.33
CA VAL A 28 -2.42 -15.04 0.05
C VAL A 28 -2.94 -13.97 1.01
N PHE A 29 -2.61 -12.70 0.77
CA PHE A 29 -2.96 -11.60 1.65
C PHE A 29 -4.36 -11.01 1.43
N GLU A 30 -5.05 -11.41 0.36
CA GLU A 30 -6.39 -10.91 0.06
C GLU A 30 -7.40 -11.18 1.18
N GLY A 31 -7.42 -12.40 1.72
CA GLY A 31 -8.34 -12.75 2.81
C GLY A 31 -8.07 -11.94 4.08
N PHE A 32 -6.79 -11.70 4.40
CA PHE A 32 -6.41 -10.85 5.52
C PHE A 32 -6.80 -9.38 5.30
N ALA A 33 -6.72 -8.90 4.05
CA ALA A 33 -7.17 -7.56 3.70
C ALA A 33 -8.69 -7.41 3.90
N ASP A 34 -9.47 -8.40 3.47
CA ASP A 34 -10.93 -8.39 3.65
C ASP A 34 -11.31 -8.39 5.14
N GLU A 35 -10.63 -9.19 5.97
CA GLU A 35 -10.81 -9.19 7.42
C GLU A 35 -10.43 -7.86 8.08
N ALA A 36 -9.33 -7.25 7.65
CA ALA A 36 -8.89 -5.94 8.14
C ALA A 36 -9.92 -4.83 7.82
N ILE A 37 -10.46 -4.85 6.59
CA ILE A 37 -11.54 -3.93 6.19
C ILE A 37 -12.77 -4.14 7.06
N ALA A 38 -13.20 -5.39 7.28
CA ALA A 38 -14.35 -5.67 8.14
C ALA A 38 -14.14 -5.19 9.60
N ALA A 39 -12.92 -5.29 10.12
CA ALA A 39 -12.58 -4.85 11.47
C ALA A 39 -12.46 -3.32 11.64
N SER A 40 -12.14 -2.61 10.55
CA SER A 40 -11.80 -1.18 10.56
C SER A 40 -12.98 -0.22 10.87
N LYS A 41 -14.22 -0.70 10.81
CA LYS A 41 -15.46 0.11 10.99
C LYS A 41 -15.47 1.39 10.12
N LEU A 42 -14.89 1.31 8.92
CA LEU A 42 -14.84 2.42 7.97
C LEU A 42 -16.24 2.92 7.64
N LYS A 43 -16.32 4.23 7.43
CA LYS A 43 -17.51 4.88 6.88
C LYS A 43 -17.24 5.20 5.41
N PRO A 44 -18.29 5.32 4.57
CA PRO A 44 -18.10 5.69 3.17
C PRO A 44 -17.36 7.00 2.95
N ASN A 45 -17.34 7.91 3.94
CA ASN A 45 -16.64 9.19 3.92
C ASN A 45 -15.25 9.15 4.60
N SER A 46 -14.71 7.97 4.87
CA SER A 46 -13.39 7.82 5.48
C SER A 46 -12.29 8.15 4.48
N THR A 47 -11.23 8.81 4.94
CA THR A 47 -9.95 8.93 4.24
C THR A 47 -8.98 7.96 4.91
N VAL A 48 -8.31 7.10 4.14
CA VAL A 48 -7.45 6.03 4.68
C VAL A 48 -6.02 6.18 4.20
N LEU A 49 -5.06 5.94 5.09
CA LEU A 49 -3.65 5.77 4.75
C LEU A 49 -3.28 4.28 4.81
N ASP A 50 -2.89 3.71 3.67
CA ASP A 50 -2.30 2.37 3.55
C ASP A 50 -0.76 2.50 3.59
N VAL A 51 -0.16 2.06 4.69
CA VAL A 51 1.28 2.23 4.98
C VAL A 51 2.04 0.97 4.57
N ALA A 52 3.12 1.13 3.81
CA ALA A 52 3.79 0.02 3.11
C ALA A 52 2.81 -0.70 2.18
N CYS A 53 2.11 0.08 1.35
CA CYS A 53 0.99 -0.38 0.54
C CYS A 53 1.38 -1.41 -0.54
N GLY A 54 2.69 -1.52 -0.86
CA GLY A 54 3.21 -2.44 -1.85
C GLY A 54 2.48 -2.32 -3.19
N PRO A 55 2.09 -3.46 -3.82
CA PRO A 55 1.35 -3.46 -5.07
C PRO A 55 -0.17 -3.26 -4.89
N GLY A 56 -0.62 -2.89 -3.68
CA GLY A 56 -1.99 -2.45 -3.43
C GLY A 56 -2.99 -3.51 -2.97
N THR A 57 -2.57 -4.58 -2.27
CA THR A 57 -3.48 -5.66 -1.82
C THR A 57 -4.68 -5.13 -1.04
N LEU A 58 -4.42 -4.25 -0.07
CA LEU A 58 -5.44 -3.66 0.79
C LEU A 58 -6.11 -2.46 0.11
N ALA A 59 -5.33 -1.49 -0.36
CA ALA A 59 -5.86 -0.27 -0.95
C ALA A 59 -6.79 -0.48 -2.17
N LEU A 60 -6.55 -1.47 -3.05
CA LEU A 60 -7.48 -1.78 -4.15
C LEU A 60 -8.86 -2.23 -3.65
N ARG A 61 -8.90 -2.96 -2.53
CA ARG A 61 -10.15 -3.41 -1.91
C ARG A 61 -10.83 -2.26 -1.15
N LEU A 62 -10.06 -1.46 -0.44
CA LEU A 62 -10.54 -0.25 0.26
C LEU A 62 -11.21 0.75 -0.68
N ALA A 63 -10.86 0.78 -1.96
CA ALA A 63 -11.41 1.69 -2.95
C ALA A 63 -12.95 1.70 -3.04
N GLN A 64 -13.59 0.60 -2.63
CA GLN A 64 -15.05 0.47 -2.60
C GLN A 64 -15.69 0.87 -1.26
N HIS A 65 -14.89 1.07 -0.21
CA HIS A 65 -15.34 1.26 1.17
C HIS A 65 -14.97 2.62 1.77
N ALA A 66 -14.08 3.38 1.12
CA ALA A 66 -13.58 4.67 1.58
C ALA A 66 -13.69 5.75 0.49
N GLU A 67 -13.77 7.01 0.93
CA GLU A 67 -13.87 8.16 0.03
C GLU A 67 -12.55 8.43 -0.68
N GLN A 68 -11.45 8.36 0.06
CA GLN A 68 -10.09 8.58 -0.44
C GLN A 68 -9.12 7.61 0.21
N ILE A 69 -8.17 7.12 -0.57
CA ILE A 69 -7.10 6.23 -0.12
C ILE A 69 -5.76 6.85 -0.53
N HIS A 70 -4.87 6.94 0.43
CA HIS A 70 -3.48 7.31 0.21
C HIS A 70 -2.62 6.07 0.45
N GLY A 71 -1.84 5.66 -0.53
CA GLY A 71 -0.85 4.60 -0.38
C GLY A 71 0.55 5.19 -0.27
N ILE A 72 1.33 4.76 0.71
CA ILE A 72 2.76 5.08 0.80
C ILE A 72 3.59 3.81 0.81
N ASP A 73 4.61 3.77 -0.05
CA ASP A 73 5.62 2.71 -0.09
C ASP A 73 6.94 3.30 -0.57
N PHE A 74 8.07 2.83 -0.05
CA PHE A 74 9.40 3.28 -0.46
C PHE A 74 9.95 2.59 -1.73
N SER A 75 9.23 1.60 -2.26
CA SER A 75 9.60 0.82 -3.44
C SER A 75 8.87 1.36 -4.67
N GLU A 76 9.60 2.06 -5.53
CA GLU A 76 9.06 2.55 -6.80
C GLU A 76 8.54 1.42 -7.69
N ALA A 77 9.17 0.23 -7.65
CA ALA A 77 8.69 -0.90 -8.45
C ALA A 77 7.35 -1.43 -7.94
N MET A 78 7.16 -1.53 -6.61
CA MET A 78 5.88 -1.89 -6.02
C MET A 78 4.79 -0.89 -6.41
N LEU A 79 5.09 0.41 -6.31
CA LEU A 79 4.17 1.46 -6.72
C LEU A 79 3.89 1.44 -8.22
N ALA A 80 4.86 1.11 -9.08
CA ALA A 80 4.63 0.96 -10.52
C ALA A 80 3.62 -0.16 -10.82
N VAL A 81 3.77 -1.31 -10.16
CA VAL A 81 2.78 -2.40 -10.25
C VAL A 81 1.41 -1.95 -9.74
N PHE A 82 1.38 -1.23 -8.62
CA PHE A 82 0.13 -0.72 -8.07
C PHE A 82 -0.56 0.28 -9.02
N ARG A 83 0.17 1.24 -9.60
CA ARG A 83 -0.37 2.19 -10.61
C ARG A 83 -1.08 1.46 -11.74
N ASN A 84 -0.44 0.42 -12.30
CA ASN A 84 -1.04 -0.38 -13.37
C ASN A 84 -2.35 -1.06 -12.93
N LYS A 85 -2.40 -1.58 -11.70
CA LYS A 85 -3.62 -2.20 -11.14
C LYS A 85 -4.74 -1.19 -10.88
N ILE A 86 -4.40 0.02 -10.40
CA ILE A 86 -5.37 1.12 -10.23
C ILE A 86 -6.02 1.47 -11.57
N GLU A 87 -5.20 1.61 -12.62
CA GLU A 87 -5.68 1.91 -13.98
C GLU A 87 -6.59 0.80 -14.51
N GLN A 88 -6.17 -0.46 -14.39
CA GLN A 88 -6.94 -1.64 -14.83
C GLN A 88 -8.28 -1.77 -14.09
N ALA A 89 -8.30 -1.50 -12.79
CA ALA A 89 -9.52 -1.54 -11.97
C ALA A 89 -10.41 -0.28 -12.14
N GLY A 90 -9.90 0.76 -12.79
CA GLY A 90 -10.63 2.00 -13.04
C GLY A 90 -10.84 2.86 -11.78
N HIS A 91 -10.06 2.65 -10.72
CA HIS A 91 -10.18 3.46 -9.50
C HIS A 91 -9.69 4.89 -9.74
N ARG A 92 -10.28 5.84 -8.98
CA ARG A 92 -10.00 7.29 -9.09
C ARG A 92 -9.76 7.96 -7.74
N ASN A 93 -9.99 7.23 -6.66
CA ASN A 93 -9.89 7.69 -5.27
C ASN A 93 -8.62 7.15 -4.57
N ILE A 94 -7.59 6.75 -5.33
CA ILE A 94 -6.33 6.25 -4.78
C ILE A 94 -5.20 7.19 -5.24
N ALA A 95 -4.48 7.76 -4.28
CA ALA A 95 -3.27 8.56 -4.50
C ALA A 95 -2.05 7.82 -3.93
N LEU A 96 -0.95 7.78 -4.69
CA LEU A 96 0.27 7.09 -4.29
C LEU A 96 1.41 8.07 -3.98
N HIS A 97 2.19 7.75 -2.95
CA HIS A 97 3.38 8.49 -2.54
C HIS A 97 4.56 7.53 -2.41
N CYS A 98 5.69 7.83 -3.06
CA CYS A 98 6.93 7.11 -2.84
C CYS A 98 7.67 7.69 -1.64
N GLY A 99 7.78 6.97 -0.54
CA GLY A 99 8.43 7.49 0.67
C GLY A 99 8.59 6.46 1.80
N ASP A 100 9.49 6.77 2.73
CA ASP A 100 9.75 5.94 3.91
C ASP A 100 8.67 6.17 4.98
N ALA A 101 7.99 5.10 5.37
CA ALA A 101 6.96 5.12 6.41
C ALA A 101 7.51 5.48 7.81
N GLN A 102 8.83 5.41 8.03
CA GLN A 102 9.47 5.89 9.25
C GLN A 102 9.52 7.42 9.33
N THR A 103 9.30 8.11 8.20
CA THR A 103 9.28 9.56 8.08
C THR A 103 8.07 10.01 7.28
N LEU A 104 6.87 9.83 7.84
CA LEU A 104 5.61 10.14 7.17
C LEU A 104 5.49 11.65 6.84
N PRO A 105 5.16 12.02 5.59
CA PRO A 105 4.95 13.41 5.18
C PRO A 105 3.50 13.88 5.46
N TYR A 106 2.87 13.37 6.52
CA TYR A 106 1.49 13.64 6.87
C TYR A 106 1.42 14.25 8.27
N ALA A 107 0.41 15.09 8.51
CA ALA A 107 0.17 15.62 9.85
C ALA A 107 -0.53 14.56 10.72
N ASP A 108 -0.40 14.71 12.03
CA ASP A 108 -1.06 13.82 12.99
C ASP A 108 -2.60 13.89 12.85
N ALA A 109 -3.25 12.75 13.02
CA ALA A 109 -4.71 12.61 13.06
C ALA A 109 -5.46 13.15 11.83
N THR A 110 -4.87 13.05 10.63
CA THR A 110 -5.51 13.46 9.36
C THR A 110 -6.18 12.33 8.58
N PHE A 111 -6.18 11.11 9.11
CA PHE A 111 -6.81 9.91 8.53
C PHE A 111 -7.68 9.22 9.59
#